data_AF-A0A167MZR6-F1
#
_entry.id   AF-A0A167MZR6-F1
#
_cell.length_a   1.000
_cell.length_b   1.000
_cell.length_c   1.000
_cell.angle_alpha   90.00
_cell.angle_beta   90.00
_cell.angle_gamma   90.00
#
_symmetry.space_group_name_H-M   'P 1'
#
loop_
_entity.id
_entity.type
_entity.pdbx_description
1 polymer ?
#
loop_
_entity_poly.entity_id
_entity_poly.type
_entity_poly.pdbx_seq_one_letter_code
_entity_poly.pdbx_strand_id
1 'polypeptide(L)'
;MANFECYRKYLMDQKEAQKLHVKEVRSNQRYKKFLTTAKEHPGFRRRSLQDILVEPVQRIGRYTMMLKEILKHTDSETKECEDLTNACSISSRIATMKDDVPTKLATMSLSLYTSIKDSPCSLISQHRSLVAHLDAVEIHRDTNKPFRSVTFFLFTDKLLVATRPSHLKGSDLCHVLKDEELSTSKSAGHRSSDKATRKDGSLKFKAWLDIGQVELFEGVHDLQGSFLLRPLSPQSKDNAPFSTLPSLEAYFYKGARLYTPISPKDHNLTPETTKALIQRKNDFLTACQRTQAISKSC
;
A
#
# COMPACT_ATOMS: atom_id res chain seq x y z
N MET A 1 -7.32 -1.54 -28.19
CA MET A 1 -7.76 -1.08 -26.83
C MET A 1 -8.16 0.40 -26.77
N ALA A 2 -7.93 1.21 -27.81
CA ALA A 2 -8.17 2.66 -27.82
C ALA A 2 -9.64 3.10 -27.56
N ASN A 3 -10.64 2.27 -27.86
CA ASN A 3 -12.04 2.71 -27.87
C ASN A 3 -12.74 2.80 -26.49
N PHE A 4 -12.09 2.38 -25.40
CA PHE A 4 -12.68 2.43 -24.04
C PHE A 4 -11.93 3.38 -23.09
N GLU A 5 -11.02 4.20 -23.60
CA GLU A 5 -10.27 5.18 -22.81
C GLU A 5 -11.17 6.27 -22.22
N CYS A 6 -12.26 6.60 -22.92
CA CYS A 6 -13.32 7.49 -22.44
C CYS A 6 -13.99 6.99 -21.16
N TYR A 7 -14.17 5.68 -21.01
CA TYR A 7 -14.69 5.07 -19.79
C TYR A 7 -13.72 5.24 -18.64
N ARG A 8 -12.42 5.04 -18.88
CA ARG A 8 -11.40 5.24 -17.84
C ARG A 8 -11.45 6.68 -17.32
N LYS A 9 -11.45 7.67 -18.21
CA LYS A 9 -11.54 9.09 -17.82
C LYS A 9 -12.82 9.39 -17.04
N TYR A 10 -13.98 8.97 -17.57
CA TYR A 10 -15.27 9.21 -16.93
C TYR A 10 -15.33 8.63 -15.52
N LEU A 11 -14.86 7.39 -15.34
CA LEU A 11 -14.91 6.70 -14.08
C LEU A 11 -13.89 7.26 -13.06
N MET A 12 -12.71 7.73 -13.50
CA MET A 12 -11.73 8.41 -12.62
C MET A 12 -12.31 9.70 -12.03
N ASP A 13 -12.97 10.50 -12.86
CA ASP A 13 -13.49 11.81 -12.47
C ASP A 13 -14.84 11.74 -11.74
N GLN A 14 -15.52 10.58 -11.77
CA GLN A 14 -16.88 10.44 -11.25
C GLN A 14 -16.99 10.79 -9.75
N LYS A 15 -16.03 10.35 -8.93
CA LYS A 15 -16.03 10.63 -7.48
C LYS A 15 -15.93 12.13 -7.21
N GLU A 16 -15.04 12.82 -7.91
CA GLU A 16 -14.86 14.26 -7.77
C GLU A 16 -16.06 15.04 -8.33
N ALA A 17 -16.64 14.59 -9.45
CA ALA A 17 -17.87 15.16 -10.00
C ALA A 17 -19.06 15.04 -9.03
N GLN A 18 -19.20 13.90 -8.34
CA GLN A 18 -20.23 13.72 -7.31
C GLN A 18 -20.01 14.64 -6.11
N LYS A 19 -18.77 14.78 -5.63
CA LYS A 19 -18.44 15.72 -4.54
C LYS A 19 -18.76 17.16 -4.93
N LEU A 20 -18.37 17.57 -6.14
CA LEU A 20 -18.66 18.88 -6.68
C LEU A 20 -20.16 19.12 -6.79
N HIS A 21 -20.91 18.14 -7.31
CA HIS A 21 -22.37 18.21 -7.39
C HIS A 21 -23.00 18.41 -6.00
N VAL A 22 -22.61 17.62 -5.00
CA VAL A 22 -23.13 17.77 -3.62
C VAL A 22 -22.79 19.16 -3.04
N LYS A 23 -21.58 19.66 -3.31
CA LYS A 23 -21.16 21.00 -2.90
C LYS A 23 -22.02 22.09 -3.55
N GLU A 24 -22.15 22.08 -4.88
CA GLU A 24 -22.90 23.08 -5.64
C GLU A 24 -24.40 23.05 -5.35
N VAL A 25 -25.00 21.87 -5.16
CA VAL A 25 -26.39 21.78 -4.72
C VAL A 25 -26.56 22.47 -3.37
N ARG A 26 -25.60 22.37 -2.45
CA ARG A 26 -25.70 23.03 -1.13
C ARG A 26 -25.52 24.54 -1.24
N SER A 27 -24.48 25.01 -1.91
CA SER A 27 -24.07 26.42 -1.92
C SER A 27 -24.73 27.30 -2.98
N ASN A 28 -25.16 26.73 -4.12
CA ASN A 28 -25.51 27.51 -5.31
C ASN A 28 -27.00 27.39 -5.67
N GLN A 29 -27.75 28.45 -5.39
CA GLN A 29 -29.19 28.49 -5.65
C GLN A 29 -29.53 28.53 -7.15
N ARG A 30 -28.66 29.08 -8.00
CA ARG A 30 -28.86 29.07 -9.47
C ARG A 30 -28.73 27.66 -10.03
N TYR A 31 -27.73 26.90 -9.54
CA TYR A 31 -27.55 25.51 -9.93
C TYR A 31 -28.74 24.63 -9.53
N LYS A 32 -29.28 24.82 -8.31
CA LYS A 32 -30.53 24.15 -7.89
C LYS A 32 -31.70 24.41 -8.83
N LYS A 33 -31.94 25.68 -9.19
CA LYS A 33 -33.01 26.04 -10.13
C LYS A 33 -32.82 25.37 -11.50
N PHE A 34 -31.58 25.40 -12.01
CA PHE A 34 -31.23 24.70 -13.25
C PHE A 34 -31.54 23.20 -13.19
N LEU A 35 -31.20 22.52 -12.09
CA LEU A 35 -31.49 21.09 -11.93
C LEU A 35 -33.00 20.79 -11.92
N THR A 36 -33.81 21.65 -11.30
CA THR A 36 -35.27 21.50 -11.30
C THR A 36 -35.82 21.61 -12.73
N THR A 37 -35.43 22.64 -13.47
CA THR A 37 -35.84 22.81 -14.88
C THR A 37 -35.33 21.67 -15.76
N ALA A 38 -34.08 21.22 -15.56
CA ALA A 38 -33.51 20.11 -16.33
C ALA A 38 -34.26 18.79 -16.09
N LYS A 39 -34.76 18.55 -14.86
CA LYS A 39 -35.52 17.34 -14.52
C LYS A 39 -36.88 17.25 -15.24
N GLU A 40 -37.44 18.40 -15.63
CA GLU A 40 -38.69 18.48 -16.40
C GLU A 40 -38.48 18.12 -17.88
N HIS A 41 -37.24 18.14 -18.37
CA HIS A 41 -36.93 17.79 -19.75
C HIS A 41 -37.28 16.30 -20.02
N PRO A 42 -37.94 15.96 -21.14
CA PRO A 42 -38.38 14.60 -21.44
C PRO A 42 -37.23 13.57 -21.46
N GLY A 43 -36.02 14.00 -21.80
CA GLY A 43 -34.81 13.17 -21.77
C GLY A 43 -34.40 12.67 -20.38
N PHE A 44 -34.77 13.37 -19.30
CA PHE A 44 -34.44 12.92 -17.94
C PHE A 44 -35.36 11.80 -17.45
N ARG A 45 -36.55 11.64 -18.05
CA ARG A 45 -37.55 10.64 -17.64
C ARG A 45 -37.80 10.65 -16.12
N ARG A 46 -37.87 11.85 -15.52
CA ARG A 46 -38.02 12.09 -14.06
C ARG A 46 -36.87 11.59 -13.17
N ARG A 47 -35.77 11.10 -13.75
CA ARG A 47 -34.57 10.70 -13.00
C ARG A 47 -33.77 11.92 -12.56
N SER A 48 -33.00 11.79 -11.49
CA SER A 48 -32.07 12.83 -11.08
C SER A 48 -30.84 12.86 -12.00
N LEU A 49 -30.12 13.98 -12.03
CA LEU A 49 -28.84 14.05 -12.73
C LEU A 49 -27.86 12.98 -12.24
N GLN A 50 -27.87 12.67 -10.93
CA GLN A 50 -27.01 11.64 -10.35
C GLN A 50 -27.33 10.25 -10.92
N ASP A 51 -28.62 9.91 -11.07
CA ASP A 51 -29.04 8.62 -11.63
C ASP A 51 -28.53 8.43 -13.06
N ILE A 52 -28.54 9.51 -13.86
CA ILE A 52 -28.04 9.50 -15.23
C ILE A 52 -26.51 9.37 -15.24
N LEU A 53 -25.81 10.12 -14.38
CA LEU A 53 -24.35 10.09 -14.31
C LEU A 53 -23.79 8.73 -13.81
N VAL A 54 -24.61 7.89 -13.18
CA VAL A 54 -24.23 6.54 -12.77
C VAL A 54 -24.41 5.50 -13.90
N GLU A 55 -25.21 5.80 -14.94
CA GLU A 55 -25.52 4.83 -16.00
C GLU A 55 -24.30 4.27 -16.74
N PRO A 56 -23.28 5.08 -17.14
CA PRO A 56 -22.11 4.53 -17.83
C PRO A 56 -21.41 3.46 -17.00
N VAL A 57 -21.27 3.67 -15.70
CA VAL A 57 -20.63 2.74 -14.76
C VAL A 57 -21.42 1.44 -14.66
N GLN A 58 -22.74 1.55 -14.54
CA GLN A 58 -23.61 0.38 -14.51
C GLN A 58 -23.58 -0.37 -15.86
N ARG A 59 -23.49 0.36 -16.98
CA ARG A 59 -23.53 -0.21 -18.32
C ARG A 59 -22.36 -1.19 -18.56
N ILE A 60 -21.14 -0.80 -18.19
CA ILE A 60 -19.98 -1.68 -18.34
C ILE A 60 -20.05 -2.91 -17.41
N GLY A 61 -20.61 -2.73 -16.21
CA GLY A 61 -20.90 -3.84 -15.30
C GLY A 61 -21.89 -4.84 -15.90
N ARG A 62 -22.97 -4.36 -16.54
CA ARG A 62 -23.96 -5.21 -17.22
C ARG A 62 -23.34 -5.99 -18.38
N TYR A 63 -22.49 -5.37 -19.21
CA TYR A 63 -21.79 -6.09 -20.27
C TYR A 63 -20.94 -7.23 -19.71
N THR A 64 -20.26 -7.00 -18.60
CA THR A 64 -19.47 -8.04 -17.93
C THR A 64 -20.33 -9.21 -17.45
N MET A 65 -21.51 -8.93 -16.89
CA MET A 65 -22.43 -10.00 -16.47
C MET A 65 -23.00 -10.77 -17.66
N MET A 66 -23.42 -10.07 -18.72
CA MET A 66 -23.96 -10.70 -19.92
C MET A 66 -22.93 -11.59 -20.61
N LEU A 67 -21.68 -11.12 -20.76
CA LEU A 67 -20.61 -11.90 -21.37
C LEU A 67 -20.27 -13.15 -20.55
N LYS A 68 -20.25 -13.05 -19.21
CA LYS A 68 -20.08 -14.21 -18.34
C LYS A 68 -21.21 -15.23 -18.51
N GLU A 69 -22.44 -14.76 -18.65
CA GLU A 69 -23.59 -15.64 -18.80
C GLU A 69 -23.59 -16.36 -20.15
N ILE A 70 -23.21 -15.66 -21.22
CA ILE A 70 -23.01 -16.26 -22.55
C ILE A 70 -21.90 -17.31 -22.50
N LEU A 71 -20.76 -16.98 -21.86
CA LEU A 71 -19.61 -17.88 -21.75
C LEU A 71 -19.96 -19.21 -21.06
N LYS A 72 -20.85 -19.19 -20.05
CA LYS A 72 -21.32 -20.43 -19.38
C LYS A 72 -22.08 -21.38 -20.31
N HIS A 73 -22.68 -20.86 -21.37
CA HIS A 73 -23.49 -21.62 -22.33
C HIS A 73 -22.76 -21.82 -23.66
N THR A 74 -21.44 -21.57 -23.71
CA THR A 74 -20.61 -21.72 -24.91
C THR A 74 -19.68 -22.92 -24.75
N ASP A 75 -19.57 -23.75 -25.79
CA ASP A 75 -18.72 -24.94 -25.77
C ASP A 75 -17.23 -24.59 -25.60
N SER A 76 -16.57 -25.28 -24.68
CA SER A 76 -15.23 -24.91 -24.18
C SER A 76 -14.09 -25.12 -25.19
N GLU A 77 -14.30 -25.89 -26.26
CA GLU A 77 -13.28 -26.21 -27.27
C GLU A 77 -13.39 -25.36 -28.55
N THR A 78 -14.23 -24.33 -28.54
CA THR A 78 -14.43 -23.45 -29.69
C THR A 78 -13.57 -22.19 -29.60
N LYS A 79 -13.14 -21.65 -30.76
CA LYS A 79 -12.50 -20.33 -30.85
C LYS A 79 -13.36 -19.20 -30.25
N GLU A 80 -14.68 -19.36 -30.33
CA GLU A 80 -15.65 -18.41 -29.77
C GLU A 80 -15.55 -18.31 -28.24
N CYS A 81 -15.29 -19.42 -27.56
CA CYS A 81 -15.05 -19.45 -26.11
C CYS A 81 -13.81 -18.63 -25.73
N GLU A 82 -12.72 -18.73 -26.50
CA GLU A 82 -11.50 -17.95 -26.27
C GLU A 82 -11.75 -16.44 -26.47
N ASP A 83 -12.43 -16.07 -27.56
CA ASP A 83 -12.80 -14.69 -27.86
C ASP A 83 -13.74 -14.09 -26.79
N LEU A 84 -14.74 -14.85 -26.33
CA LEU A 84 -15.64 -14.46 -25.25
C LEU A 84 -14.91 -14.31 -23.90
N THR A 85 -13.97 -15.21 -23.62
CA THR A 85 -13.13 -15.13 -22.41
C THR A 85 -12.29 -13.86 -22.40
N ASN A 86 -11.67 -13.53 -23.55
CA ASN A 86 -10.91 -12.30 -23.71
C ASN A 86 -11.80 -11.06 -23.58
N ALA A 87 -12.97 -11.04 -24.23
CA ALA A 87 -13.94 -9.95 -24.12
C ALA A 87 -14.41 -9.73 -22.67
N CYS A 88 -14.70 -10.83 -21.95
CA CYS A 88 -15.08 -10.81 -20.53
C CYS A 88 -13.95 -10.26 -19.65
N SER A 89 -12.70 -10.63 -19.93
CA SER A 89 -11.52 -10.10 -19.25
C SER A 89 -11.38 -8.58 -19.46
N ILE A 90 -11.51 -8.12 -20.70
CA ILE A 90 -11.45 -6.69 -21.04
C ILE A 90 -12.58 -5.91 -20.36
N SER A 91 -13.83 -6.38 -20.46
CA SER A 91 -14.98 -5.70 -19.85
C SER A 91 -14.87 -5.65 -18.32
N SER A 92 -14.43 -6.75 -17.70
CA SER A 92 -14.18 -6.83 -16.27
C SER A 92 -13.10 -5.84 -15.84
N ARG A 93 -12.01 -5.72 -16.60
CA ARG A 93 -10.93 -4.78 -16.32
C ARG A 93 -11.39 -3.32 -16.39
N ILE A 94 -12.21 -2.97 -17.37
CA ILE A 94 -12.79 -1.62 -17.48
C ILE A 94 -13.77 -1.35 -16.33
N ALA A 95 -14.66 -2.30 -16.04
CA ALA A 95 -15.67 -2.16 -14.99
C ALA A 95 -15.06 -2.03 -13.59
N THR A 96 -13.99 -2.76 -13.31
CA THR A 96 -13.32 -2.74 -12.01
C THR A 96 -12.37 -1.56 -11.84
N MET A 97 -12.08 -0.79 -12.91
CA MET A 97 -11.04 0.23 -12.91
C MET A 97 -9.79 -0.21 -12.16
N LYS A 98 -9.35 -1.47 -12.34
CA LYS A 98 -8.16 -1.91 -11.63
C LYS A 98 -7.06 -0.93 -11.97
N ASP A 99 -6.58 -0.22 -10.94
CA ASP A 99 -5.43 0.66 -11.07
C ASP A 99 -4.35 -0.15 -11.79
N ASP A 100 -3.76 0.46 -12.81
CA ASP A 100 -2.59 -0.12 -13.44
C ASP A 100 -1.50 -0.30 -12.38
N VAL A 101 -0.63 -1.29 -12.58
CA VAL A 101 0.40 -1.63 -11.59
C VAL A 101 1.19 -0.37 -11.15
N PRO A 102 1.61 0.55 -12.05
CA PRO A 102 2.24 1.81 -11.65
C PRO A 102 1.38 2.68 -10.73
N THR A 103 0.10 2.89 -11.06
CA THR A 103 -0.83 3.66 -10.23
C THR A 103 -1.02 3.02 -8.85
N LYS A 104 -1.12 1.69 -8.77
CA LYS A 104 -1.18 0.97 -7.49
C LYS A 104 0.05 1.22 -6.63
N LEU A 105 1.23 1.06 -7.23
CA LEU A 105 2.51 1.28 -6.55
C LEU A 105 2.65 2.73 -6.07
N ALA A 106 2.21 3.70 -6.88
CA ALA A 106 2.20 5.12 -6.51
C ALA A 106 1.24 5.41 -5.35
N THR A 107 0.01 4.88 -5.39
CA THR A 107 -0.98 5.01 -4.31
C THR A 107 -0.49 4.38 -3.01
N MET A 108 0.11 3.19 -3.08
CA MET A 108 0.72 2.53 -1.92
C MET A 108 1.88 3.37 -1.34
N SER A 109 2.77 3.87 -2.20
CA SER A 109 3.90 4.71 -1.78
C SER A 109 3.45 6.01 -1.14
N LEU A 110 2.42 6.66 -1.70
CA LEU A 110 1.83 7.87 -1.13
C LEU A 110 1.15 7.59 0.21
N SER A 111 0.45 6.46 0.32
CA SER A 111 -0.19 6.04 1.57
C SER A 111 0.86 5.80 2.67
N LEU A 112 2.00 5.18 2.34
CA LEU A 112 3.12 5.03 3.27
C LEU A 112 3.75 6.39 3.66
N TYR A 113 3.98 7.27 2.68
CA TYR A 113 4.52 8.61 2.91
C TYR A 113 3.63 9.44 3.86
N THR A 114 2.32 9.42 3.65
CA THR A 114 1.36 10.14 4.51
C THR A 114 1.21 9.51 5.90
N SER A 115 1.41 8.19 6.03
CA SER A 115 1.28 7.47 7.31
C SER A 115 2.52 7.58 8.20
N ILE A 116 3.70 7.73 7.60
CA ILE A 116 4.98 7.83 8.32
C ILE A 116 5.38 9.32 8.41
N LYS A 117 5.36 9.87 9.64
CA LYS A 117 5.85 11.24 9.91
C LYS A 117 7.33 11.37 9.55
N ASP A 118 7.69 12.52 9.01
CA ASP A 118 9.06 12.89 8.61
C ASP A 118 9.69 11.94 7.56
N SER A 119 8.86 11.23 6.79
CA SER A 119 9.35 10.39 5.70
C SER A 119 9.89 11.24 4.55
N PRO A 120 10.99 10.83 3.90
CA PRO A 120 11.54 11.59 2.79
C PRO A 120 10.67 11.42 1.54
N CYS A 121 10.48 12.48 0.75
CA CYS A 121 9.72 12.41 -0.51
C CYS A 121 10.30 11.40 -1.51
N SER A 122 11.60 11.11 -1.38
CA SER A 122 12.29 10.07 -2.13
C SER A 122 11.76 8.66 -1.88
N LEU A 123 10.86 8.46 -0.90
CA LEU A 123 10.09 7.23 -0.69
C LEU A 123 9.18 6.92 -1.89
N ILE A 124 8.60 7.95 -2.51
CA ILE A 124 7.72 7.82 -3.66
C ILE A 124 8.59 7.66 -4.92
N SER A 125 8.60 6.47 -5.50
CA SER A 125 9.36 6.14 -6.73
C SER A 125 8.56 5.19 -7.60
N GLN A 126 8.64 5.34 -8.92
CA GLN A 126 7.92 4.49 -9.89
C GLN A 126 8.46 3.06 -9.95
N HIS A 127 9.74 2.84 -9.60
CA HIS A 127 10.38 1.53 -9.65
C HIS A 127 10.43 0.83 -8.29
N ARG A 128 9.88 1.46 -7.24
CA ARG A 128 9.90 0.93 -5.89
C ARG A 128 8.59 0.24 -5.56
N SER A 129 8.66 -1.00 -5.11
CA SER A 129 7.52 -1.72 -4.54
C SER A 129 7.85 -2.26 -3.15
N LEU A 130 6.83 -2.36 -2.30
CA LEU A 130 6.96 -2.94 -0.97
C LEU A 130 6.94 -4.47 -1.09
N VAL A 131 8.01 -5.12 -0.64
CA VAL A 131 8.17 -6.58 -0.67
C VAL A 131 7.67 -7.21 0.63
N ALA A 132 8.13 -6.69 1.77
CA ALA A 132 7.83 -7.27 3.08
C ALA A 132 7.87 -6.23 4.20
N HIS A 133 7.35 -6.59 5.37
CA HIS A 133 7.48 -5.79 6.59
C HIS A 133 7.70 -6.69 7.81
N LEU A 134 8.43 -6.18 8.79
CA LEU A 134 8.73 -6.88 10.03
C LEU A 134 8.67 -5.91 11.21
N ASP A 135 7.86 -6.24 12.21
CA ASP A 135 7.88 -5.55 13.49
C ASP A 135 8.97 -6.13 14.39
N ALA A 136 9.76 -5.25 14.99
CA ALA A 136 10.83 -5.64 15.90
C ALA A 136 11.00 -4.62 17.03
N VAL A 137 11.85 -4.96 17.99
CA VAL A 137 12.30 -4.08 19.07
C VAL A 137 13.81 -4.00 18.99
N GLU A 138 14.33 -2.78 18.98
CA GLU A 138 15.76 -2.54 19.09
C GLU A 138 16.20 -2.74 20.54
N ILE A 139 17.28 -3.48 20.74
CA ILE A 139 17.90 -3.74 22.04
C ILE A 139 19.24 -3.01 22.11
N HIS A 140 19.52 -2.39 23.26
CA HIS A 140 20.86 -1.87 23.55
C HIS A 140 21.85 -3.01 23.75
N ARG A 141 22.94 -3.02 22.98
CA ARG A 141 23.99 -4.06 23.03
C ARG A 141 24.65 -4.20 24.40
N ASP A 142 24.86 -3.09 25.11
CA ASP A 142 25.61 -3.10 26.38
C ASP A 142 24.74 -3.42 27.60
N THR A 143 23.45 -3.12 27.53
CA THR A 143 22.53 -3.28 28.68
C THR A 143 21.49 -4.37 28.49
N ASN A 144 21.38 -4.95 27.28
CA ASN A 144 20.34 -5.89 26.86
C ASN A 144 18.90 -5.42 27.12
N LYS A 145 18.71 -4.12 27.37
CA LYS A 145 17.40 -3.53 27.63
C LYS A 145 16.71 -3.16 26.31
N PRO A 146 15.39 -3.40 26.20
CA PRO A 146 14.62 -2.96 25.04
C PRO A 146 14.62 -1.42 25.00
N PHE A 147 15.02 -0.87 23.86
CA PHE A 147 15.19 0.55 23.67
C PHE A 147 13.98 1.19 22.98
N ARG A 148 13.64 0.70 21.79
CA ARG A 148 12.53 1.25 20.99
C ARG A 148 11.86 0.18 20.14
N SER A 149 10.56 0.30 19.96
CA SER A 149 9.80 -0.50 19.00
C SER A 149 10.00 0.08 17.60
N VAL A 150 10.31 -0.78 16.64
CA VAL A 150 10.55 -0.42 15.24
C VAL A 150 9.74 -1.30 14.29
N THR A 151 9.49 -0.79 13.09
CA THR A 151 8.98 -1.56 11.95
C THR A 151 9.95 -1.38 10.79
N PHE A 152 10.35 -2.52 10.22
CA PHE A 152 11.09 -2.60 8.98
C PHE A 152 10.11 -2.69 7.80
N PHE A 153 10.35 -1.89 6.78
CA PHE A 153 9.69 -1.98 5.48
C PHE A 153 10.76 -2.30 4.43
N LEU A 154 10.68 -3.49 3.85
CA LEU A 154 11.58 -3.93 2.79
C LEU A 154 10.97 -3.54 1.45
N PHE A 155 11.65 -2.67 0.73
CA PHE A 155 11.37 -2.35 -0.66
C PHE A 155 12.33 -3.09 -1.60
N THR A 156 12.05 -3.03 -2.90
CA THR A 156 12.89 -3.64 -3.96
C THR A 156 14.34 -3.13 -3.97
N ASP A 157 14.56 -1.88 -3.60
CA ASP A 157 15.87 -1.21 -3.64
C ASP A 157 16.37 -0.77 -2.25
N LYS A 158 15.48 -0.56 -1.27
CA LYS A 158 15.84 0.01 0.04
C LYS A 158 15.14 -0.67 1.20
N LEU A 159 15.78 -0.64 2.35
CA LEU A 159 15.24 -1.06 3.64
C LEU A 159 14.95 0.18 4.50
N LEU A 160 13.69 0.41 4.82
CA LEU A 160 13.27 1.54 5.66
C LEU A 160 12.99 1.07 7.09
N VAL A 161 13.44 1.87 8.06
CA VAL A 161 13.18 1.68 9.48
C VAL A 161 12.40 2.86 10.02
N ALA A 162 11.22 2.57 10.55
CA ALA A 162 10.38 3.54 11.24
C ALA A 162 10.26 3.16 12.71
N THR A 163 10.33 4.16 13.59
CA THR A 163 9.98 3.97 15.01
C THR A 163 8.48 3.96 15.17
N ARG A 164 7.97 3.03 15.99
CA ARG A 164 6.54 2.89 16.26
C ARG A 164 6.24 3.03 17.76
N PRO A 165 5.07 3.58 18.13
CA PRO A 165 4.48 3.38 19.44
C PRO A 165 4.21 1.89 19.71
N SER A 166 4.35 1.44 20.96
CA SER A 166 4.18 0.02 21.32
C SER A 166 2.81 -0.58 21.01
N HIS A 167 1.77 0.25 20.88
CA HIS A 167 0.40 -0.18 20.62
C HIS A 167 0.07 -0.39 19.13
N LEU A 168 0.93 0.03 18.21
CA LEU A 168 0.71 -0.12 16.76
C LEU A 168 1.50 -1.31 16.23
N LYS A 169 0.88 -2.13 15.38
CA LYS A 169 1.55 -3.17 14.61
C LYS A 169 1.69 -2.72 13.15
N GLY A 170 2.82 -3.06 12.53
CA GLY A 170 3.07 -2.79 11.10
C GLY A 170 2.09 -3.54 10.20
N SER A 171 1.49 -4.64 10.70
CA SER A 171 0.39 -5.33 10.02
C SER A 171 -0.81 -4.43 9.78
N ASP A 172 -1.17 -3.57 10.73
CA ASP A 172 -2.40 -2.77 10.66
C ASP A 172 -2.29 -1.71 9.55
N LEU A 173 -1.08 -1.19 9.33
CA LEU A 173 -0.78 -0.32 8.19
C LEU A 173 -0.83 -1.10 6.87
N CYS A 174 -0.29 -2.31 6.84
CA CYS A 174 -0.27 -3.12 5.62
C CYS A 174 -1.64 -3.70 5.26
N HIS A 175 -2.53 -3.92 6.23
CA HIS A 175 -3.92 -4.30 5.99
C HIS A 175 -4.72 -3.15 5.37
N VAL A 176 -4.53 -1.90 5.82
CA VAL A 176 -5.10 -0.73 5.13
C VAL A 176 -4.61 -0.62 3.68
N LEU A 177 -3.36 -1.00 3.41
CA LEU A 177 -2.80 -1.04 2.06
C LEU A 177 -3.34 -2.20 1.18
N LYS A 178 -3.85 -3.28 1.79
CA LYS A 178 -4.41 -4.46 1.10
C LYS A 178 -5.94 -4.44 1.01
N ASP A 179 -6.66 -3.81 1.95
CA ASP A 179 -8.13 -3.76 1.95
C ASP A 179 -8.71 -2.81 0.88
N GLU A 180 -7.89 -1.88 0.35
CA GLU A 180 -8.19 -1.21 -0.92
C GLU A 180 -8.25 -2.19 -2.11
N GLU A 181 -7.65 -3.40 -2.00
CA GLU A 181 -7.72 -4.42 -3.05
C GLU A 181 -9.00 -5.28 -3.00
N LEU A 182 -9.66 -5.41 -1.84
CA LEU A 182 -10.83 -6.30 -1.66
C LEU A 182 -12.17 -5.57 -1.57
N SER A 183 -12.16 -4.24 -1.36
CA SER A 183 -13.39 -3.48 -1.09
C SER A 183 -14.18 -3.01 -2.33
N THR A 184 -13.79 -3.38 -3.56
CA THR A 184 -14.56 -3.02 -4.77
C THR A 184 -15.68 -4.01 -5.15
N SER A 185 -15.96 -5.04 -4.34
CA SER A 185 -17.02 -6.02 -4.63
C SER A 185 -18.12 -6.12 -3.57
N LYS A 186 -18.36 -5.08 -2.78
CA LYS A 186 -19.58 -4.98 -1.95
C LYS A 186 -20.31 -3.67 -2.19
N SER A 187 -21.59 -3.85 -2.48
CA SER A 187 -22.66 -2.87 -2.68
C SER A 187 -22.60 -1.63 -1.78
N ALA A 188 -23.13 -0.55 -2.35
CA ALA A 188 -23.51 0.68 -1.67
C ALA A 188 -24.08 0.43 -0.26
N GLY A 189 -23.36 0.91 0.74
CA GLY A 189 -23.78 0.92 2.13
C GLY A 189 -22.92 1.93 2.88
N HIS A 190 -23.53 3.06 3.23
CA HIS A 190 -23.10 4.07 4.22
C HIS A 190 -21.65 3.96 4.72
N ARG A 191 -20.73 4.74 4.12
CA ARG A 191 -19.52 5.17 4.85
C ARG A 191 -19.90 6.38 5.70
N SER A 192 -19.95 6.19 7.01
CA SER A 192 -19.94 7.27 7.98
C SER A 192 -18.72 8.15 7.72
N SER A 193 -18.98 9.44 7.78
CA SER A 193 -17.97 10.48 7.91
C SER A 193 -17.27 10.32 9.26
N ASP A 194 -16.32 9.39 9.35
CA ASP A 194 -15.37 9.40 10.45
C ASP A 194 -14.19 10.28 10.04
N LYS A 195 -14.31 11.54 10.43
CA LYS A 195 -13.17 12.42 10.66
C LYS A 195 -12.20 11.66 11.57
N ALA A 196 -11.20 11.02 10.99
CA ALA A 196 -10.02 10.57 11.72
C ALA A 196 -9.34 11.84 12.27
N THR A 197 -9.74 12.19 13.49
CA THR A 197 -9.01 13.11 14.34
C THR A 197 -7.57 12.62 14.36
N ARG A 198 -6.65 13.45 13.85
CA ARG A 198 -5.20 13.24 13.88
C ARG A 198 -4.79 13.08 15.35
N LYS A 199 -4.82 11.87 15.89
CA LYS A 199 -4.23 11.52 17.17
C LYS A 199 -2.76 11.20 16.94
N ASP A 200 -1.94 11.67 17.87
CA ASP A 200 -0.49 11.68 17.89
C ASP A 200 0.16 10.28 18.02
N GLY A 201 -0.22 9.36 17.14
CA GLY A 201 0.19 7.95 17.13
C GLY A 201 0.62 7.50 15.74
N SER A 202 1.48 8.25 15.07
CA SER A 202 2.00 7.89 13.74
C SER A 202 3.41 7.32 13.86
N LEU A 203 3.75 6.37 12.98
CA LEU A 203 5.14 5.93 12.82
C LEU A 203 6.01 7.14 12.47
N LYS A 204 7.21 7.22 13.04
CA LYS A 204 8.19 8.26 12.72
C LYS A 204 9.32 7.64 11.92
N PHE A 205 9.61 8.20 10.75
CA PHE A 205 10.75 7.81 9.94
C PHE A 205 12.03 7.95 10.77
N LYS A 206 12.89 6.93 10.73
CA LYS A 206 14.17 6.98 11.42
C LYS A 206 15.33 6.95 10.47
N ALA A 207 15.30 6.00 9.54
CA ALA A 207 16.34 5.84 8.55
C ALA A 207 15.89 4.92 7.42
N TRP A 208 16.63 4.96 6.33
CA TRP A 208 16.58 3.94 5.29
C TRP A 208 18.00 3.56 4.88
N LEU A 209 18.18 2.42 4.25
CA LEU A 209 19.47 1.92 3.80
C LEU A 209 19.28 1.27 2.43
N ASP A 210 20.26 1.39 1.55
CA ASP A 210 20.26 0.64 0.30
C ASP A 210 20.33 -0.86 0.57
N ILE A 211 19.47 -1.65 -0.07
CA ILE A 211 19.40 -3.08 0.18
C ILE A 211 20.76 -3.76 -0.10
N GLY A 212 21.53 -3.26 -1.05
CA GLY A 212 22.88 -3.75 -1.36
C GLY A 212 23.91 -3.51 -0.26
N GLN A 213 23.66 -2.55 0.63
CA GLN A 213 24.53 -2.20 1.76
C GLN A 213 24.08 -2.84 3.08
N VAL A 214 23.02 -3.63 3.09
CA VAL A 214 22.51 -4.26 4.33
C VAL A 214 23.23 -5.60 4.55
N GLU A 215 23.87 -5.77 5.71
CA GLU A 215 24.31 -7.07 6.22
C GLU A 215 23.43 -7.48 7.40
N LEU A 216 22.82 -8.66 7.29
CA LEU A 216 21.99 -9.27 8.33
C LEU A 216 22.72 -10.47 8.89
N PHE A 217 23.00 -10.42 10.19
CA PHE A 217 23.61 -11.52 10.93
C PHE A 217 22.60 -12.13 11.90
N GLU A 218 22.77 -13.42 12.18
CA GLU A 218 22.04 -14.06 13.25
C GLU A 218 22.42 -13.44 14.61
N GLY A 219 21.42 -13.23 15.46
CA GLY A 219 21.61 -12.52 16.73
C GLY A 219 22.25 -13.39 17.81
N VAL A 220 22.14 -12.92 19.05
CA VAL A 220 22.76 -13.57 20.22
C VAL A 220 21.91 -14.75 20.66
N HIS A 221 22.54 -15.90 20.99
CA HIS A 221 21.85 -17.12 21.42
C HIS A 221 20.94 -16.94 22.64
N ASP A 222 21.27 -16.01 23.56
CA ASP A 222 20.46 -15.69 24.74
C ASP A 222 19.13 -14.99 24.40
N LEU A 223 19.01 -14.40 23.21
CA LEU A 223 17.82 -13.69 22.76
C LEU A 223 17.23 -14.43 21.56
N GLN A 224 16.26 -15.30 21.82
CA GLN A 224 15.61 -16.12 20.80
C GLN A 224 15.05 -15.27 19.66
N GLY A 225 15.48 -15.59 18.43
CA GLY A 225 15.03 -14.89 17.24
C GLY A 225 15.66 -13.51 17.03
N SER A 226 16.66 -13.10 17.80
CA SER A 226 17.35 -11.84 17.56
C SER A 226 18.15 -11.86 16.25
N PHE A 227 18.37 -10.68 15.67
CA PHE A 227 19.20 -10.48 14.47
C PHE A 227 19.95 -9.16 14.56
N LEU A 228 21.13 -9.11 13.98
CA LEU A 228 21.99 -7.94 13.90
C LEU A 228 21.89 -7.35 12.50
N LEU A 229 21.70 -6.03 12.43
CA LEU A 229 21.76 -5.29 11.18
C LEU A 229 22.98 -4.37 11.22
N ARG A 230 23.84 -4.54 10.22
CA ARG A 230 25.02 -3.73 9.99
C ARG A 230 24.99 -3.17 8.57
N PRO A 231 25.26 -1.87 8.34
CA PRO A 231 25.54 -1.39 7.01
C PRO A 231 26.96 -1.79 6.58
N LEU A 232 27.14 -2.24 5.34
CA LEU A 232 28.46 -2.25 4.72
C LEU A 232 28.96 -0.81 4.69
N SER A 233 30.18 -0.59 5.19
CA SER A 233 30.82 0.71 5.04
C SER A 233 30.95 1.01 3.56
N PRO A 234 30.63 2.24 3.09
CA PRO A 234 30.96 2.63 1.73
C PRO A 234 32.48 2.54 1.60
N GLN A 235 32.98 1.52 0.92
CA GLN A 235 34.37 1.49 0.52
C GLN A 235 34.59 2.65 -0.46
N SER A 236 35.22 3.70 0.06
CA SER A 236 36.00 4.71 -0.67
C SER A 236 35.62 4.93 -2.14
N LYS A 237 34.78 5.93 -2.38
CA LYS A 237 35.17 6.98 -3.33
C LYS A 237 35.06 8.30 -2.59
N ASP A 238 36.23 8.87 -2.36
CA ASP A 238 36.52 10.16 -1.74
C ASP A 238 36.43 10.25 -0.22
N ASN A 239 37.55 10.67 0.37
CA ASN A 239 37.73 11.13 1.75
C ASN A 239 36.86 12.37 2.02
N ALA A 240 35.54 12.21 2.02
CA ALA A 240 34.64 13.22 2.52
C ALA A 240 34.44 12.98 4.02
N PRO A 241 34.60 14.00 4.88
CA PRO A 241 34.36 13.87 6.31
C PRO A 241 32.95 13.32 6.56
N PHE A 242 32.78 12.53 7.63
CA PHE A 242 31.52 11.93 8.10
C PHE A 242 30.32 12.90 8.21
N SER A 243 30.54 14.20 8.02
CA SER A 243 29.56 15.28 7.93
C SER A 243 28.73 15.31 6.63
N THR A 244 29.05 14.53 5.59
CA THR A 244 28.31 14.53 4.31
C THR A 244 27.47 13.28 4.02
N LEU A 245 27.33 12.35 4.97
CA LEU A 245 26.34 11.28 4.86
C LEU A 245 24.93 11.91 4.90
N PRO A 246 24.00 11.56 3.99
CA PRO A 246 22.63 12.03 4.07
C PRO A 246 22.09 11.71 5.47
N SER A 247 21.49 12.69 6.14
CA SER A 247 20.98 12.57 7.53
C SER A 247 20.09 11.34 7.76
N LEU A 248 19.58 10.76 6.68
CA LEU A 248 18.71 9.60 6.58
C LEU A 248 19.41 8.25 6.79
N GLU A 249 20.74 8.15 6.62
CA GLU A 249 21.50 6.87 6.78
C GLU A 249 22.39 6.85 8.02
N ALA A 250 22.65 8.03 8.61
CA ALA A 250 23.50 8.22 9.79
C ALA A 250 23.05 7.37 11.00
N TYR A 251 21.81 6.91 11.02
CA TYR A 251 21.30 6.00 12.05
C TYR A 251 22.03 4.65 12.07
N PHE A 252 22.32 4.07 10.90
CA PHE A 252 22.92 2.75 10.77
C PHE A 252 24.45 2.78 10.93
N TYR A 253 25.11 3.87 10.50
CA TYR A 253 26.57 4.01 10.58
C TYR A 253 27.12 4.31 11.98
N LYS A 254 26.26 4.48 12.99
CA LYS A 254 26.68 4.63 14.40
C LYS A 254 27.10 3.32 15.08
N GLY A 255 26.93 2.17 14.41
CA GLY A 255 27.32 0.85 14.91
C GLY A 255 26.30 -0.23 14.57
N ALA A 256 26.70 -1.50 14.68
CA ALA A 256 25.80 -2.65 14.49
C ALA A 256 24.70 -2.64 15.57
N ARG A 257 23.44 -2.78 15.14
CA ARG A 257 22.27 -2.71 16.03
C ARG A 257 21.60 -4.08 16.14
N LEU A 258 21.19 -4.43 17.36
CA LEU A 258 20.53 -5.69 17.69
C LEU A 258 19.02 -5.48 17.70
N TYR A 259 18.30 -6.34 17.00
CA TYR A 259 16.85 -6.33 16.93
C TYR A 259 16.29 -7.69 17.34
N THR A 260 15.12 -7.67 17.96
CA THR A 260 14.35 -8.88 18.28
C THR A 260 12.91 -8.74 17.79
N PRO A 261 12.32 -9.77 17.16
CA PRO A 261 10.89 -9.77 16.86
C PRO A 261 10.03 -9.91 18.13
N ILE A 262 10.62 -10.41 19.22
CA ILE A 262 9.96 -10.66 20.51
C ILE A 262 10.43 -9.63 21.51
N SER A 263 9.51 -8.80 22.02
CA SER A 263 9.85 -7.84 23.07
C SER A 263 10.21 -8.59 24.36
N PRO A 264 11.35 -8.26 25.03
CA PRO A 264 11.72 -8.85 26.32
C PRO A 264 10.70 -8.59 27.46
N LYS A 265 9.73 -7.68 27.23
CA LYS A 265 8.69 -7.30 28.20
C LYS A 265 7.40 -8.13 28.06
N ASP A 266 7.26 -8.91 26.99
CA ASP A 266 6.05 -9.68 26.71
C ASP A 266 6.12 -11.06 27.37
N HIS A 267 5.94 -11.12 28.69
CA HIS A 267 6.00 -12.37 29.47
C HIS A 267 4.80 -13.31 29.26
N ASN A 268 3.81 -12.93 28.46
CA ASN A 268 2.55 -13.67 28.25
C ASN A 268 2.41 -14.29 26.84
N LEU A 269 3.49 -14.39 26.06
CA LEU A 269 3.44 -14.98 24.71
C LEU A 269 3.36 -16.50 24.77
N THR A 270 2.35 -17.09 24.12
CA THR A 270 2.24 -18.54 23.97
C THR A 270 3.38 -19.07 23.10
N PRO A 271 3.85 -20.32 23.29
CA PRO A 271 4.92 -20.91 22.48
C PRO A 271 4.58 -20.93 20.98
N GLU A 272 3.30 -21.01 20.62
CA GLU A 272 2.84 -20.93 19.23
C GLU A 272 3.02 -19.53 18.63
N THR A 273 2.68 -18.47 19.38
CA THR A 273 2.88 -17.08 18.92
C THR A 273 4.36 -16.73 18.79
N THR A 274 5.19 -17.23 19.71
CA THR A 274 6.65 -17.12 19.64
C THR A 274 7.21 -17.78 18.38
N LYS A 275 6.80 -19.02 18.07
CA LYS A 275 7.18 -19.71 16.83
C LYS A 275 6.73 -18.95 15.58
N ALA A 276 5.52 -18.41 15.57
CA ALA A 276 5.01 -17.62 14.44
C ALA A 276 5.80 -16.33 14.20
N LEU A 277 6.22 -15.62 15.26
CA LEU A 277 7.06 -14.42 15.15
C LEU A 277 8.46 -14.75 14.64
N ILE A 278 9.05 -15.85 15.10
CA ILE A 278 10.36 -16.32 14.63
C ILE A 278 10.27 -16.73 13.15
N GLN A 279 9.20 -17.44 12.76
CA GLN A 279 8.97 -17.80 11.36
C GLN A 279 8.86 -16.54 10.48
N ARG A 280 8.06 -15.55 10.90
CA ARG A 280 7.91 -14.28 10.16
C ARG A 280 9.22 -13.51 10.04
N LYS A 281 10.08 -13.57 11.07
CA LYS A 281 11.46 -13.04 10.99
C LYS A 281 12.26 -13.78 9.92
N ASN A 282 12.27 -15.12 9.94
CA ASN A 282 13.02 -15.93 8.98
C ASN A 282 12.54 -15.69 7.54
N ASP A 283 11.24 -15.59 7.33
CA ASP A 283 10.65 -15.25 6.03
C ASP A 283 11.11 -13.86 5.56
N PHE A 284 11.13 -12.88 6.47
CA PHE A 284 11.61 -11.53 6.18
C PHE A 284 13.10 -11.49 5.84
N LEU A 285 13.95 -12.21 6.58
CA LEU A 285 15.39 -12.30 6.30
C LEU A 285 15.63 -12.97 4.92
N THR A 286 14.89 -14.03 4.63
CA THR A 286 14.94 -14.71 3.32
C THR A 286 14.50 -13.76 2.20
N ALA A 287 13.46 -12.95 2.42
CA ALA A 287 13.02 -11.94 1.46
C ALA A 287 14.09 -10.85 1.25
N CYS A 288 14.77 -10.41 2.30
CA CYS A 288 15.90 -9.47 2.20
C CYS A 288 17.01 -10.06 1.33
N GLN A 289 17.44 -11.29 1.60
CA GLN A 289 18.50 -11.97 0.83
C GLN A 289 18.13 -12.15 -0.65
N ARG A 290 16.88 -12.53 -0.93
CA ARG A 290 16.37 -12.62 -2.32
C ARG A 290 16.41 -11.26 -3.02
N THR A 291 15.96 -10.22 -2.34
CA THR A 291 15.94 -8.85 -2.88
C THR A 291 17.36 -8.34 -3.14
N GLN A 292 18.30 -8.64 -2.24
CA GLN A 292 19.73 -8.36 -2.44
C GLN A 292 20.33 -9.08 -3.64
N ALA A 293 20.01 -10.37 -3.81
CA ALA A 293 20.51 -11.14 -4.95
C ALA A 293 20.00 -10.59 -6.28
N ILE A 294 18.73 -10.19 -6.34
CA ILE A 294 18.13 -9.56 -7.53
C ILE A 294 18.80 -8.21 -7.82
N SER A 295 18.99 -7.38 -6.79
CA SER A 295 19.64 -6.07 -6.93
C SER A 295 21.10 -6.14 -7.38
N LYS A 296 21.81 -7.25 -7.12
CA LYS A 296 23.20 -7.47 -7.57
C LYS A 296 23.29 -8.06 -8.99
N SER A 297 22.17 -8.57 -9.53
CA SER A 297 22.12 -9.25 -10.83
C SER A 297 21.65 -8.34 -11.97
N CYS A 298 21.20 -7.12 -11.66
CA CYS A 298 20.81 -6.07 -12.61
C CYS A 298 21.86 -4.97 -12.64
#